data_AF-A0AAG5D0Q5-F1
#
_entry.id   AF-A0AAG5D0Q5-F1
#
_cell.length_a   1.000
_cell.length_b   1.000
_cell.length_c   1.000
_cell.angle_alpha   90.00
_cell.angle_beta   90.00
_cell.angle_gamma   90.00
#
_symmetry.space_group_name_H-M   'P 1'
#
loop_
_entity.id
_entity.type
_entity.pdbx_description
1 polymer ?
#
loop_
_entity_poly.entity_id
_entity_poly.type
_entity_poly.pdbx_seq_one_letter_code
_entity_poly.pdbx_strand_id
1 'polypeptide(L)'
;MANKLEEVRGSIEASLKDESKPWTQFFKLAEEKTNVPRLYIFAGGVVCVILYLAFGYGAQILCNLIGVAYPAYISMKAIETRTKEDDTKWLTYWVTFGVLSVFEHFFFFVVQIVPLYWLLKCIFHIWCMVPLESNGSTFMYNRVILPYFKKYEKVADDFISDTTDKLKQTAGEMISKVKST
;
A
#
# COMPACT_ATOMS: atom_id res chain seq x y z
N MET A 1 -10.50 -21.34 16.26
CA MET A 1 -10.97 -20.37 15.26
C MET A 1 -12.18 -19.56 15.74
N ALA A 2 -13.17 -20.17 16.40
CA ALA A 2 -14.34 -19.45 16.94
C ALA A 2 -13.99 -18.26 17.87
N ASN A 3 -13.07 -18.44 18.83
CA ASN A 3 -12.70 -17.35 19.75
C ASN A 3 -12.08 -16.12 19.06
N LYS A 4 -11.24 -16.31 18.03
CA LYS A 4 -10.69 -15.19 17.26
C LYS A 4 -11.76 -14.46 16.44
N LEU A 5 -12.76 -15.19 15.95
CA LEU A 5 -13.84 -14.62 15.15
C LEU A 5 -14.75 -13.74 16.02
N GLU A 6 -15.08 -14.20 17.22
CA GLU A 6 -15.83 -13.42 18.22
C GLU A 6 -15.04 -12.22 18.73
N GLU A 7 -13.72 -12.35 18.91
CA GLU A 7 -12.84 -11.24 19.28
C GLU A 7 -12.80 -10.15 18.19
N VAL A 8 -12.62 -10.54 16.94
CA VAL A 8 -12.64 -9.61 15.79
C VAL A 8 -14.00 -8.94 15.66
N ARG A 9 -15.09 -9.71 15.80
CA ARG A 9 -16.44 -9.15 15.78
C ARG A 9 -16.63 -8.13 16.90
N GLY A 10 -16.22 -8.45 18.13
CA GLY A 10 -16.30 -7.55 19.28
C GLY A 10 -15.47 -6.28 19.08
N SER A 11 -14.26 -6.39 18.51
CA SER A 11 -13.40 -5.25 18.20
C SER A 11 -14.01 -4.32 17.14
N ILE A 12 -14.63 -4.90 16.10
CA ILE A 12 -15.33 -4.14 15.06
C ILE A 12 -16.57 -3.46 15.66
N GLU A 13 -17.39 -4.18 16.43
CA GLU A 13 -18.57 -3.60 17.07
C GLU A 13 -18.20 -2.45 18.04
N ALA A 14 -17.11 -2.60 18.80
CA ALA A 14 -16.58 -1.55 19.66
C ALA A 14 -16.13 -0.32 18.83
N SER A 15 -15.39 -0.54 17.75
CA SER A 15 -14.91 0.52 16.85
C SER A 15 -16.05 1.24 16.11
N LEU A 16 -17.15 0.54 15.81
CA LEU A 16 -18.34 1.12 15.18
C LEU A 16 -19.21 1.95 16.16
N LYS A 17 -19.04 1.74 17.46
CA LYS A 17 -19.75 2.47 18.53
C LYS A 17 -18.92 3.59 19.15
N ASP A 18 -17.63 3.68 18.83
CA ASP A 18 -16.71 4.69 19.33
C ASP A 18 -17.13 6.10 18.83
N GLU A 19 -17.68 6.92 19.73
CA GLU A 19 -18.14 8.28 19.41
C GLU A 19 -16.99 9.26 19.09
N SER A 20 -15.73 8.89 19.34
CA SER A 20 -14.58 9.72 18.96
C SER A 20 -14.33 9.75 17.45
N LYS A 21 -14.91 8.80 16.69
CA LYS A 21 -14.67 8.66 15.26
C LYS A 21 -15.68 9.46 14.42
N PRO A 22 -15.23 10.12 13.34
CA PRO A 22 -16.12 10.93 12.50
C PRO A 22 -17.18 10.11 11.75
N TRP A 23 -16.94 8.83 11.50
CA TRP A 23 -17.90 7.96 10.82
C TRP A 23 -19.08 7.50 11.69
N THR A 24 -18.97 7.63 13.02
CA THR A 24 -19.97 7.10 13.97
C THR A 24 -21.32 7.80 13.85
N GLN A 25 -21.33 9.09 13.49
CA GLN A 25 -22.57 9.84 13.24
C GLN A 25 -23.34 9.28 12.04
N PHE A 26 -22.64 8.88 10.97
CA PHE A 26 -23.27 8.27 9.80
C PHE A 26 -23.86 6.90 10.14
N PHE A 27 -23.13 6.06 10.88
CA PHE A 27 -23.66 4.76 11.31
C PHE A 27 -24.83 4.88 12.28
N LYS A 28 -24.80 5.86 13.19
CA LYS A 28 -25.91 6.14 14.12
C LYS A 28 -27.16 6.59 13.37
N LEU A 29 -27.02 7.52 12.43
CA LEU A 29 -28.12 7.99 11.58
C LEU A 29 -28.68 6.84 10.71
N ALA A 30 -27.82 6.01 10.14
CA ALA A 30 -28.23 4.87 9.31
C ALA A 30 -28.96 3.80 10.14
N GLU A 31 -28.47 3.48 11.34
CA GLU A 31 -29.12 2.56 12.28
C GLU A 31 -30.49 3.08 12.70
N GLU A 32 -30.60 4.37 13.03
CA GLU A 32 -31.87 4.98 13.45
C GLU A 32 -32.92 4.98 12.32
N LYS A 33 -32.49 5.19 11.06
CA LYS A 33 -33.39 5.19 9.91
C LYS A 33 -33.78 3.80 9.41
N THR A 34 -32.87 2.84 9.47
CA THR A 34 -33.07 1.50 8.92
C THR A 34 -33.50 0.47 9.96
N ASN A 35 -33.30 0.77 11.25
CA ASN A 35 -33.47 -0.14 12.39
C ASN A 35 -32.63 -1.43 12.26
N VAL A 36 -31.50 -1.36 11.54
CA VAL A 36 -30.56 -2.46 11.33
C VAL A 36 -29.30 -2.23 12.16
N PRO A 37 -28.72 -3.25 12.81
CA PRO A 37 -27.50 -3.08 13.59
C PRO A 37 -26.32 -2.59 12.75
N ARG A 38 -25.50 -1.68 13.30
CA ARG A 38 -24.34 -1.07 12.62
C ARG A 38 -23.39 -2.08 11.99
N LEU A 39 -23.21 -3.25 12.60
CA LEU A 39 -22.35 -4.32 12.08
C LEU A 39 -22.80 -4.80 10.70
N TYR A 40 -24.12 -5.00 10.51
CA TYR A 40 -24.67 -5.43 9.23
C TYR A 40 -24.62 -4.32 8.19
N ILE A 41 -24.81 -3.06 8.60
CA ILE A 41 -24.64 -1.89 7.72
C ILE A 41 -23.19 -1.81 7.22
N PHE A 42 -22.22 -1.96 8.13
CA PHE A 42 -20.80 -1.99 7.79
C PHE A 42 -20.47 -3.16 6.86
N ALA A 43 -20.92 -4.38 7.20
CA ALA A 43 -20.71 -5.57 6.38
C ALA A 43 -21.32 -5.40 4.97
N GLY A 44 -22.54 -4.85 4.88
CA GLY A 44 -23.18 -4.51 3.62
C GLY A 44 -22.37 -3.51 2.81
N GLY A 45 -21.84 -2.45 3.45
CA GLY A 45 -20.94 -1.49 2.82
C GLY A 45 -19.67 -2.14 2.26
N VAL A 46 -19.04 -3.04 3.03
CA VAL A 46 -17.86 -3.80 2.57
C VAL A 46 -18.19 -4.67 1.36
N VAL A 47 -19.33 -5.37 1.38
CA VAL A 47 -19.79 -6.17 0.24
C VAL A 47 -20.05 -5.29 -0.98
N CYS A 48 -20.70 -4.13 -0.81
CA CYS A 48 -20.90 -3.17 -1.89
C CYS A 48 -19.58 -2.67 -2.48
N VAL A 49 -18.56 -2.40 -1.65
CA VAL A 49 -17.22 -2.03 -2.10
C VAL A 49 -16.56 -3.16 -2.89
N ILE A 50 -16.66 -4.41 -2.42
CA ILE A 50 -16.12 -5.57 -3.14
C ILE A 50 -16.80 -5.73 -4.50
N LEU A 51 -18.12 -5.60 -4.56
CA LEU A 51 -18.89 -5.67 -5.81
C LEU A 51 -18.53 -4.51 -6.75
N TYR A 52 -18.31 -3.30 -6.21
CA TYR A 52 -17.85 -2.16 -7.00
C TYR A 52 -16.42 -2.37 -7.53
N LEU A 53 -15.52 -2.95 -6.75
CA LEU A 53 -14.17 -3.32 -7.22
C LEU A 53 -14.21 -4.44 -8.28
N ALA A 54 -15.23 -5.29 -8.25
CA ALA A 54 -15.43 -6.36 -9.22
C ALA A 54 -16.01 -5.87 -10.56
N PHE A 55 -17.02 -4.98 -10.52
CA PHE A 55 -17.83 -4.64 -11.71
C PHE A 55 -17.94 -3.14 -12.00
N GLY A 56 -17.44 -2.27 -11.12
CA GLY A 56 -17.63 -0.83 -11.18
C GLY A 56 -16.67 -0.13 -12.15
N TYR A 57 -17.19 0.87 -12.85
CA TYR A 57 -16.38 1.80 -13.64
C TYR A 57 -15.53 2.66 -12.70
N GLY A 58 -14.20 2.54 -12.79
CA GLY A 58 -13.28 3.28 -11.92
C GLY A 58 -12.80 2.54 -10.68
N ALA A 59 -12.94 1.20 -10.62
CA ALA A 59 -12.33 0.36 -9.59
C ALA A 59 -10.83 0.64 -9.38
N GLN A 60 -10.12 1.03 -10.45
CA GLN A 60 -8.72 1.48 -10.40
C GLN A 60 -8.50 2.66 -9.44
N ILE A 61 -9.37 3.66 -9.45
CA ILE A 61 -9.22 4.84 -8.58
C ILE A 61 -9.34 4.42 -7.12
N LEU A 62 -10.37 3.62 -6.79
CA LEU A 62 -10.56 3.13 -5.44
C LEU A 62 -9.41 2.23 -4.98
N CYS A 63 -8.95 1.33 -5.84
CA CYS A 63 -7.79 0.48 -5.58
C CYS A 63 -6.52 1.32 -5.33
N ASN A 64 -6.30 2.42 -6.05
CA ASN A 64 -5.16 3.31 -5.83
C ASN A 64 -5.30 4.14 -4.56
N LEU A 65 -6.51 4.56 -4.18
CA LEU A 65 -6.73 5.24 -2.90
C LEU A 65 -6.37 4.33 -1.72
N ILE A 66 -6.78 3.07 -1.78
CA ILE A 66 -6.46 2.07 -0.76
C ILE A 66 -4.97 1.69 -0.84
N GLY A 67 -4.47 1.44 -2.04
CA GLY A 67 -3.14 0.92 -2.32
C GLY A 67 -2.00 1.92 -2.23
N VAL A 68 -2.28 3.21 -2.37
CA VAL A 68 -1.25 4.26 -2.47
C VAL A 68 -1.52 5.38 -1.48
N ALA A 69 -2.71 5.99 -1.53
CA ALA A 69 -3.00 7.17 -0.72
C ALA A 69 -3.03 6.85 0.79
N TYR A 70 -3.67 5.74 1.18
CA TYR A 70 -3.71 5.32 2.58
C TYR A 70 -2.32 5.01 3.16
N PRO A 71 -1.49 4.14 2.55
CA PRO A 71 -0.12 3.90 3.00
C PRO A 71 0.73 5.16 3.03
N ALA A 72 0.57 6.05 2.05
CA ALA A 72 1.32 7.31 2.02
C ALA A 72 1.00 8.18 3.23
N TYR A 73 -0.28 8.29 3.57
CA TYR A 73 -0.71 9.03 4.76
C TYR A 73 -0.17 8.41 6.06
N ILE A 74 -0.25 7.09 6.21
CA ILE A 74 0.28 6.43 7.41
C ILE A 74 1.81 6.49 7.46
N SER A 75 2.49 6.43 6.30
CA SER A 75 3.95 6.60 6.22
C SER A 75 4.36 8.00 6.68
N MET A 76 3.63 9.05 6.30
CA MET A 76 3.90 10.41 6.80
C MET A 76 3.80 10.48 8.32
N LYS A 77 2.78 9.83 8.91
CA LYS A 77 2.68 9.73 10.37
C LYS A 77 3.84 8.95 10.98
N ALA A 78 4.24 7.84 10.36
CA ALA A 78 5.35 7.01 10.85
C ALA A 78 6.66 7.81 10.91
N ILE A 79 6.95 8.62 9.88
CA ILE A 79 8.13 9.48 9.81
C ILE A 79 8.19 10.51 10.96
N GLU A 80 7.04 10.94 11.47
CA GLU A 80 6.96 11.87 12.62
C GLU A 80 7.16 11.16 13.97
N THR A 81 7.08 9.83 14.02
CA THR A 81 7.30 9.04 15.24
C THR A 81 8.79 8.76 15.47
N ARG A 82 9.19 8.51 16.73
CA ARG A 82 10.58 8.16 17.07
C ARG A 82 10.93 6.68 16.82
N THR A 83 9.93 5.85 16.53
CA THR A 83 10.04 4.39 16.46
C THR A 83 10.35 3.90 15.04
N LYS A 84 11.54 3.34 14.84
CA LYS A 84 12.02 2.87 13.51
C LYS A 84 11.33 1.61 12.97
N GLU A 85 10.61 0.88 13.81
CA GLU A 85 9.96 -0.38 13.41
C GLU A 85 8.84 -0.13 12.41
N ASP A 86 8.11 0.98 12.54
CA ASP A 86 7.02 1.33 11.63
C ASP A 86 7.56 1.81 10.28
N ASP A 87 8.68 2.56 10.28
CA ASP A 87 9.37 2.97 9.05
C ASP A 87 9.77 1.77 8.20
N THR A 88 10.33 0.72 8.84
CA THR A 88 10.80 -0.48 8.14
C THR A 88 9.65 -1.23 7.48
N LYS A 89 8.48 -1.30 8.14
CA LYS A 89 7.28 -1.94 7.59
C LYS A 89 6.79 -1.20 6.35
N TRP A 90 6.63 0.12 6.42
CA TRP A 90 6.15 0.92 5.30
C TRP A 90 7.16 0.96 4.15
N LEU A 91 8.47 1.00 4.44
CA LEU A 91 9.49 0.93 3.40
C LEU A 91 9.47 -0.43 2.69
N THR A 92 9.32 -1.53 3.43
CA THR A 92 9.17 -2.88 2.86
C THR A 92 7.93 -2.99 1.97
N TYR A 93 6.82 -2.37 2.40
CA TYR A 93 5.61 -2.22 1.61
C TYR A 93 5.90 -1.48 0.29
N TRP A 94 6.52 -0.30 0.34
CA TRP A 94 6.82 0.50 -0.84
C TRP A 94 7.77 -0.18 -1.81
N VAL A 95 8.78 -0.90 -1.32
CA VAL A 95 9.68 -1.71 -2.16
C VAL A 95 8.90 -2.81 -2.88
N THR A 96 8.03 -3.53 -2.16
CA THR A 96 7.18 -4.58 -2.76
C THR A 96 6.21 -4.00 -3.79
N PHE A 97 5.56 -2.88 -3.45
CA PHE A 97 4.65 -2.16 -4.33
C PHE A 97 5.37 -1.68 -5.61
N GLY A 98 6.57 -1.13 -5.49
CA GLY A 98 7.37 -0.65 -6.62
C GLY A 98 7.72 -1.78 -7.58
N VAL A 99 8.22 -2.92 -7.06
CA VAL A 99 8.50 -4.10 -7.88
C VAL A 99 7.22 -4.57 -8.59
N LEU A 100 6.13 -4.77 -7.86
CA LEU A 100 4.87 -5.21 -8.45
C LEU A 100 4.36 -4.24 -9.54
N SER A 101 4.49 -2.93 -9.31
CA SER A 101 4.06 -1.90 -10.26
C SER A 101 4.86 -1.95 -11.57
N VAL A 102 6.17 -2.16 -11.48
CA VAL A 102 7.02 -2.36 -12.65
C VAL A 102 6.59 -3.61 -13.41
N PHE A 103 6.42 -4.73 -12.70
CA PHE A 103 5.93 -5.98 -13.30
C PHE A 103 4.57 -5.78 -13.99
N GLU A 104 3.61 -5.17 -13.30
CA GLU A 104 2.28 -4.89 -13.85
C GLU A 104 2.35 -4.07 -15.14
N HIS A 105 3.23 -3.06 -15.19
CA HIS A 105 3.41 -2.25 -16.39
C HIS A 105 3.92 -3.07 -17.57
N PHE A 106 4.86 -4.00 -17.35
CA PHE A 106 5.33 -4.92 -18.39
C PHE A 106 4.24 -5.91 -18.84
N PHE A 107 3.37 -6.35 -17.93
CA PHE A 107 2.30 -7.31 -18.21
C PHE A 107 0.94 -6.65 -18.49
N PHE A 108 0.92 -5.37 -18.89
CA PHE A 108 -0.30 -4.59 -19.08
C PHE A 108 -1.36 -5.29 -19.94
N PHE A 109 -0.95 -5.93 -21.05
CA PHE A 109 -1.87 -6.66 -21.92
C PHE A 109 -2.56 -7.84 -21.21
N VAL A 110 -1.82 -8.59 -20.38
CA VAL A 110 -2.36 -9.70 -19.60
C VAL A 110 -3.35 -9.19 -18.55
N VAL A 111 -2.99 -8.08 -17.90
CA VAL A 111 -3.81 -7.43 -16.86
C VAL A 111 -5.18 -7.01 -17.39
N GLN A 112 -5.26 -6.56 -18.65
CA GLN A 112 -6.53 -6.16 -19.27
C GLN A 112 -7.48 -7.34 -19.56
N ILE A 113 -6.95 -8.56 -19.70
CA ILE A 113 -7.73 -9.76 -20.04
C ILE A 113 -8.26 -10.43 -18.75
N VAL A 114 -7.56 -10.28 -17.64
CA VAL A 114 -7.94 -10.93 -16.37
C VAL A 114 -9.18 -10.26 -15.78
N PRO A 115 -10.33 -10.96 -15.70
CA PRO A 115 -11.49 -10.43 -15.01
C PRO A 115 -11.20 -10.27 -13.51
N LEU A 116 -11.80 -9.27 -12.87
CA LEU A 116 -11.62 -8.99 -11.43
C LEU A 116 -10.18 -8.64 -11.00
N TYR A 117 -9.31 -8.25 -11.94
CA TYR A 117 -7.93 -7.88 -11.65
C TYR A 117 -7.81 -6.84 -10.52
N TRP A 118 -8.62 -5.77 -10.59
CA TRP A 118 -8.59 -4.68 -9.61
C TRP A 118 -8.98 -5.14 -8.20
N LEU A 119 -9.93 -6.07 -8.09
CA LEU A 119 -10.29 -6.67 -6.81
C LEU A 119 -9.13 -7.49 -6.24
N LEU A 120 -8.52 -8.36 -7.06
CA LEU A 120 -7.37 -9.17 -6.64
C LEU A 120 -6.18 -8.30 -6.24
N LYS A 121 -5.89 -7.26 -7.03
CA LYS A 121 -4.85 -6.27 -6.74
C LYS A 121 -5.12 -5.57 -5.40
N CYS A 122 -6.35 -5.12 -5.18
CA CYS A 122 -6.74 -4.47 -3.93
C CYS A 122 -6.60 -5.41 -2.72
N ILE A 123 -7.03 -6.68 -2.84
CA ILE A 123 -6.85 -7.68 -1.79
C ILE A 123 -5.37 -7.89 -1.49
N PHE A 124 -4.53 -7.99 -2.53
CA PHE A 124 -3.09 -8.11 -2.36
C PHE A 124 -2.49 -6.89 -1.62
N HIS A 125 -2.89 -5.68 -1.99
CA HIS A 125 -2.42 -4.46 -1.31
C HIS A 125 -2.82 -4.45 0.16
N ILE A 126 -4.08 -4.78 0.47
CA ILE A 126 -4.55 -4.90 1.85
C ILE A 126 -3.72 -5.94 2.61
N TRP A 127 -3.49 -7.12 2.02
CA TRP A 127 -2.67 -8.17 2.63
C TRP A 127 -1.23 -7.72 2.95
N CYS A 128 -0.65 -6.89 2.09
CA CYS A 128 0.67 -6.31 2.31
C CYS A 128 0.70 -5.26 3.44
N MET A 129 -0.44 -4.64 3.77
CA MET A 129 -0.55 -3.60 4.81
C MET A 129 -1.01 -4.12 6.17
N VAL A 130 -1.52 -5.36 6.24
CA VAL A 130 -2.05 -5.90 7.50
C VAL A 130 -0.94 -5.85 8.57
N PRO A 131 -1.24 -5.43 9.81
CA PRO A 131 -0.28 -5.40 10.91
C PRO A 131 0.01 -6.81 11.46
N LEU A 132 0.54 -7.69 10.60
CA LEU A 132 1.03 -9.02 10.92
C LEU A 132 2.55 -9.03 10.79
N GLU A 133 3.24 -9.78 11.66
CA GLU A 133 4.71 -9.90 11.64
C GLU A 133 5.25 -10.44 10.30
N SER A 134 4.46 -11.29 9.62
CA SER A 134 4.74 -11.79 8.27
C SER A 134 3.62 -11.39 7.31
N ASN A 135 3.44 -10.07 7.14
CA ASN A 135 2.51 -9.56 6.14
C ASN A 135 3.02 -9.84 4.71
N GLY A 136 2.15 -9.64 3.71
CA GLY A 136 2.48 -9.97 2.31
C GLY A 136 3.74 -9.26 1.79
N SER A 137 4.00 -8.03 2.26
CA SER A 137 5.20 -7.29 1.85
C SER A 137 6.48 -7.88 2.43
N THR A 138 6.49 -8.24 3.71
CA THR A 138 7.63 -8.90 4.37
C THR A 138 7.91 -10.26 3.76
N PHE A 139 6.87 -11.03 3.40
CA PHE A 139 7.01 -12.30 2.70
C PHE A 139 7.67 -12.13 1.33
N MET A 140 7.13 -11.23 0.50
CA MET A 140 7.66 -10.96 -0.85
C MET A 140 9.07 -10.41 -0.81
N TYR A 141 9.35 -9.50 0.11
CA TYR A 141 10.66 -8.92 0.28
C TYR A 141 11.71 -9.98 0.61
N ASN A 142 11.49 -10.78 1.65
CA ASN A 142 12.47 -11.77 2.09
C ASN A 142 12.64 -12.93 1.10
N ARG A 143 11.55 -13.36 0.45
CA ARG A 143 11.57 -14.55 -0.40
C ARG A 143 12.00 -14.28 -1.83
N VAL A 144 11.65 -13.12 -2.37
CA VAL A 144 11.85 -12.77 -3.78
C VAL A 144 12.82 -11.60 -3.90
N ILE A 145 12.52 -10.46 -3.31
CA ILE A 145 13.25 -9.22 -3.62
C ILE A 145 14.69 -9.25 -3.08
N LEU A 146 14.86 -9.62 -1.81
CA LEU A 146 16.15 -9.63 -1.12
C LEU A 146 17.23 -10.52 -1.79
N PRO A 147 16.95 -11.78 -2.20
CA PRO A 147 17.98 -12.60 -2.86
C PRO A 147 18.40 -12.04 -4.22
N TYR A 148 17.47 -11.47 -5.01
CA TYR A 148 17.82 -10.82 -6.27
C TYR A 148 18.58 -9.50 -6.03
N PHE A 149 18.14 -8.70 -5.06
CA PHE A 149 18.82 -7.46 -4.69
C PHE A 149 20.29 -7.73 -4.33
N LYS A 150 20.56 -8.62 -3.36
CA LYS A 150 21.93 -8.95 -2.95
C LYS A 150 22.81 -9.49 -4.09
N LYS A 151 22.22 -10.16 -5.09
CA LYS A 151 22.95 -10.68 -6.25
C LYS A 151 23.43 -9.57 -7.19
N TYR A 152 22.63 -8.50 -7.34
CA TYR A 152 22.88 -7.43 -8.32
C TYR A 152 23.27 -6.08 -7.69
N GLU A 153 23.18 -5.94 -6.37
CA GLU A 153 23.48 -4.72 -5.60
C GLU A 153 24.84 -4.15 -5.96
N LYS A 154 25.90 -4.96 -5.88
CA LYS A 154 27.26 -4.51 -6.22
C LYS A 154 27.39 -3.95 -7.64
N VAL A 155 26.78 -4.62 -8.62
CA VAL A 155 26.82 -4.18 -10.03
C VAL A 155 26.07 -2.86 -10.20
N ALA A 156 24.93 -2.71 -9.50
CA ALA A 156 24.17 -1.47 -9.51
C ALA A 156 24.94 -0.31 -8.83
N ASP A 157 25.57 -0.56 -7.68
CA ASP A 157 26.35 0.44 -6.95
C ASP A 157 27.58 0.91 -7.74
N ASP A 158 28.29 -0.03 -8.38
CA ASP A 158 29.43 0.28 -9.25
C ASP A 158 28.98 1.15 -10.45
N PHE A 159 27.80 0.87 -11.03
CA PHE A 159 27.25 1.65 -12.14
C PHE A 159 26.79 3.05 -11.69
N ILE A 160 26.12 3.15 -10.55
CA ILE A 160 25.64 4.43 -9.99
C ILE A 160 26.82 5.33 -9.62
N SER A 161 27.86 4.78 -9.01
CA SER A 161 29.06 5.54 -8.63
C SER A 161 29.82 6.05 -9.86
N ASP A 162 30.09 5.20 -10.85
CA ASP A 162 30.74 5.61 -12.12
C ASP A 162 29.95 6.71 -12.84
N THR A 163 28.62 6.59 -12.89
CA THR A 163 27.74 7.61 -13.48
C THR A 163 27.80 8.92 -12.68
N THR A 164 27.79 8.84 -11.35
CA THR A 164 27.83 10.00 -10.47
C THR A 164 29.16 10.75 -10.59
N ASP A 165 30.27 10.03 -10.70
CA ASP A 165 31.60 10.62 -10.81
C ASP A 165 31.80 11.29 -12.17
N LYS A 166 31.33 10.67 -13.26
CA LYS A 166 31.28 11.29 -14.59
C LYS A 166 30.45 12.56 -14.59
N LEU A 167 29.26 12.55 -13.98
CA LEU A 167 28.40 13.73 -13.87
C LEU A 167 29.07 14.87 -13.10
N LYS A 168 29.74 14.57 -11.98
CA LYS A 168 30.50 15.57 -11.22
C LYS A 168 31.64 16.16 -12.03
N GLN A 169 32.39 15.32 -12.75
CA GLN A 169 33.49 15.77 -13.59
C GLN A 169 32.98 16.71 -14.71
N THR A 170 31.97 16.29 -15.47
CA THR A 170 31.40 17.11 -16.55
C THR A 170 30.79 18.41 -16.02
N ALA A 171 30.11 18.37 -14.86
CA ALA A 171 29.61 19.58 -14.22
C ALA A 171 30.75 20.52 -13.79
N GLY A 172 31.83 19.99 -13.23
CA GLY A 172 33.02 20.75 -12.85
C GLY A 172 33.71 21.41 -14.06
N GLU A 173 33.87 20.67 -15.15
CA GLU A 173 34.42 21.17 -16.41
C GLU A 173 33.54 22.28 -16.99
N MET A 174 32.21 22.11 -17.03
CA MET A 174 31.28 23.17 -17.47
C MET A 174 31.37 24.43 -16.60
N ILE A 175 31.39 24.27 -15.27
CA ILE A 175 31.50 25.41 -14.34
C ILE A 175 32.83 26.15 -14.54
N SER A 176 33.95 25.42 -14.73
CA SER A 176 35.24 26.05 -15.00
C SER A 176 35.27 26.82 -16.32
N LYS A 177 34.62 26.28 -17.36
CA LYS A 177 34.57 26.88 -18.70
C LYS A 177 33.73 28.16 -18.71
N VAL A 178 32.60 28.17 -17.99
CA VAL A 178 31.75 29.36 -17.78
C VAL A 178 32.48 30.43 -16.98
N LYS A 179 33.28 30.05 -15.96
CA LYS A 179 34.05 31.01 -15.16
C LYS A 179 35.25 31.61 -15.90
N SER A 180 35.73 30.94 -16.95
CA SER A 180 36.85 31.40 -17.78
C SER A 180 36.45 32.22 -19.02
N THR A 181 35.15 32.38 -19.28
CA THR A 181 34.58 33.22 -20.35
C THR A 181 34.08 34.53 -19.75
#